data_AF-R7MCY5-F1
#
_entry.id   AF-R7MCY5-F1
#
_cell.length_a   1.000
_cell.length_b   1.000
_cell.length_c   1.000
_cell.angle_alpha   90.00
_cell.angle_beta   90.00
_cell.angle_gamma   90.00
#
_symmetry.space_group_name_H-M   'P 1'
#
loop_
_entity.id
_entity.type
_entity.pdbx_description
1 polymer ?
#
loop_
_entity_poly.entity_id
_entity_poly.type
_entity_poly.pdbx_seq_one_letter_code
_entity_poly.pdbx_strand_id
1 'polypeptide(L)'
;MTKSNEEIINEMQQVVQQMVIDDLEENPDIANAFFDCDCCGKNKNLAGSIQYGDYRLCNDCVLLAETGFALGKIKDIQDLMDAMEDKRLEELCKFIKEEEVRKTQMEN
;
A
#
# COMPACT_ATOMS: atom_id res chain seq x y z
N MET A 1 20.62 -20.82 10.84
CA MET A 1 19.66 -21.42 9.91
C MET A 1 19.18 -20.33 8.98
N THR A 2 19.21 -20.56 7.67
CA THR A 2 18.62 -19.64 6.69
C THR A 2 17.11 -19.86 6.72
N LYS A 3 16.31 -18.82 6.96
CA LYS A 3 14.85 -18.91 6.91
C LYS A 3 14.42 -19.26 5.48
N SER A 4 13.37 -20.06 5.35
CA SER A 4 12.73 -20.32 4.07
C SER A 4 11.97 -19.08 3.57
N ASN A 5 11.71 -19.01 2.26
CA ASN A 5 10.94 -17.91 1.69
C ASN A 5 9.53 -17.82 2.29
N GLU A 6 8.90 -18.97 2.59
CA GLU A 6 7.57 -19.01 3.23
C GLU A 6 7.60 -18.46 4.65
N GLU A 7 8.63 -18.80 5.44
CA GLU A 7 8.81 -18.24 6.78
C GLU A 7 9.01 -16.72 6.72
N ILE A 8 9.81 -16.23 5.77
CA ILE A 8 10.01 -14.79 5.56
C ILE A 8 8.69 -14.09 5.23
N ILE A 9 7.91 -14.64 4.28
CA ILE A 9 6.62 -14.05 3.90
C ILE A 9 5.66 -13.99 5.09
N ASN A 10 5.55 -15.08 5.85
CA ASN A 10 4.67 -15.15 7.02
C ASN A 10 5.08 -14.15 8.11
N GLU A 11 6.39 -14.00 8.36
CA GLU A 11 6.90 -13.01 9.30
C GLU A 11 6.60 -11.58 8.84
N MET A 12 6.80 -11.24 7.57
CA MET A 12 6.51 -9.91 7.05
C MET A 12 5.01 -9.59 7.11
N GLN A 13 4.15 -10.58 6.87
CA GLN A 13 2.70 -10.42 7.06
C GLN A 13 2.35 -10.06 8.50
N GLN A 14 2.95 -10.74 9.48
CA GLN A 14 2.71 -10.45 10.90
C GLN A 14 3.22 -9.07 11.30
N VAL A 15 4.42 -8.69 10.85
CA VAL A 15 5.01 -7.37 11.14
C VAL A 15 4.10 -6.25 10.63
N VAL A 16 3.68 -6.33 9.37
CA VAL A 16 2.83 -5.28 8.78
C VAL A 16 1.43 -5.24 9.41
N GLN A 17 0.88 -6.40 9.78
CA GLN A 17 -0.38 -6.44 10.53
C GLN A 17 -0.24 -5.79 11.90
N GLN A 18 0.88 -6.06 12.60
CA GLN A 18 1.14 -5.47 13.90
C GLN A 18 1.29 -3.95 13.81
N MET A 19 1.92 -3.43 12.75
CA MET A 19 2.02 -1.97 12.55
C MET A 19 0.64 -1.28 12.48
N VAL A 20 -0.34 -1.90 11.82
CA VAL A 20 -1.70 -1.36 11.78
C VAL A 20 -2.31 -1.33 13.18
N ILE A 21 -2.10 -2.38 13.97
CA ILE A 21 -2.59 -2.47 15.34
C ILE A 21 -1.93 -1.41 16.20
N ASP A 22 -0.61 -1.28 16.14
CA ASP A 22 0.16 -0.31 16.92
C ASP A 22 -0.28 1.13 16.62
N ASP A 23 -0.46 1.48 15.34
CA ASP A 23 -0.96 2.80 14.94
C ASP A 23 -2.38 3.08 15.48
N LEU A 24 -3.26 2.08 15.45
CA LEU A 24 -4.63 2.19 15.96
C LEU A 24 -4.68 2.27 17.49
N GLU A 25 -3.77 1.59 18.18
CA GLU A 25 -3.64 1.65 19.64
C GLU A 25 -3.05 2.99 20.09
N GLU A 26 -2.07 3.53 19.36
CA GLU A 26 -1.48 4.84 19.64
C GLU A 26 -2.45 5.99 19.31
N ASN A 27 -3.17 5.88 18.19
CA ASN A 27 -4.12 6.90 17.76
C ASN A 27 -5.36 6.26 17.09
N PRO A 28 -6.43 5.97 17.84
CA PRO A 28 -7.65 5.38 17.29
C PRO A 28 -8.31 6.22 16.18
N ASP A 29 -8.10 7.54 16.16
CA ASP A 29 -8.68 8.40 15.13
C ASP A 29 -8.06 8.17 13.74
N ILE A 30 -6.85 7.59 13.68
CA ILE A 30 -6.19 7.23 12.42
C ILE A 30 -7.02 6.22 11.61
N ALA A 31 -7.90 5.46 12.28
CA ALA A 31 -8.86 4.56 11.62
C ALA A 31 -9.75 5.28 10.60
N ASN A 32 -9.95 6.60 10.75
CA ASN A 32 -10.76 7.42 9.85
C ASN A 32 -9.92 8.29 8.91
N ALA A 33 -8.58 8.19 8.96
CA ALA A 33 -7.69 8.90 8.07
C ALA A 33 -7.40 8.05 6.83
N PHE A 34 -7.65 8.61 5.66
CA PHE A 34 -7.45 7.93 4.37
C PHE A 34 -6.56 8.76 3.46
N PHE A 35 -5.82 8.07 2.59
CA PHE A 35 -4.95 8.68 1.61
C PHE A 35 -4.87 7.81 0.34
N ASP A 36 -4.43 8.39 -0.75
CA ASP A 36 -4.17 7.67 -1.99
C ASP A 36 -2.73 7.16 -1.98
N CYS A 37 -2.58 5.83 -2.04
CA CYS A 37 -1.27 5.19 -1.99
C CYS A 37 -0.45 5.52 -3.24
N ASP A 38 0.78 6.01 -3.07
CA ASP A 38 1.65 6.39 -4.19
C ASP A 38 2.01 5.18 -5.07
N CYS A 39 2.09 3.99 -4.48
CA CYS A 39 2.47 2.76 -5.18
C CYS A 39 1.33 2.13 -5.97
N CYS A 40 0.14 1.97 -5.37
CA CYS A 40 -0.98 1.26 -6.03
C CYS A 40 -2.13 2.16 -6.49
N GLY A 41 -2.10 3.46 -6.18
CA GLY A 41 -3.15 4.42 -6.55
C GLY A 41 -4.48 4.28 -5.81
N LYS A 42 -4.60 3.29 -4.91
CA LYS A 42 -5.84 3.05 -4.15
C LYS A 42 -5.95 3.97 -2.95
N ASN A 43 -7.16 4.47 -2.71
CA ASN A 43 -7.53 5.09 -1.45
C ASN A 43 -7.56 4.04 -0.33
N LYS A 44 -6.73 4.22 0.69
CA LYS A 44 -6.50 3.27 1.78
C LYS A 44 -6.39 4.00 3.11
N ASN A 45 -6.58 3.23 4.18
CA ASN A 45 -6.41 3.72 5.54
C ASN A 45 -4.94 4.12 5.78
N LEU A 46 -4.72 5.20 6.53
CA LEU A 46 -3.40 5.68 6.90
C LEU A 46 -2.72 4.78 7.93
N ALA A 47 -3.47 4.00 8.71
CA ALA A 47 -2.94 3.02 9.65
C ALA A 47 -2.06 1.97 8.95
N GLY A 48 -0.86 1.76 9.47
CA GLY A 48 0.15 0.86 8.92
C GLY A 48 0.78 1.35 7.62
N SER A 49 0.58 2.63 7.24
CA SER A 49 1.26 3.22 6.09
C SER A 49 2.68 3.67 6.44
N ILE A 50 3.64 3.39 5.56
CA ILE A 50 5.04 3.84 5.72
C ILE A 50 5.39 4.84 4.63
N GLN A 51 6.23 5.80 5.01
CA GLN A 51 6.87 6.73 4.08
C GLN A 51 8.28 6.26 3.73
N TYR A 52 8.51 5.98 2.45
CA TYR A 52 9.82 5.67 1.86
C TYR A 52 10.26 6.88 1.02
N GLY A 53 11.09 7.75 1.61
CA GLY A 53 11.48 9.01 0.98
C GLY A 53 10.25 9.88 0.70
N ASP A 54 9.98 10.15 -0.57
CA ASP A 54 8.85 10.96 -1.02
C ASP A 54 7.57 10.15 -1.27
N TYR A 55 7.61 8.82 -1.15
CA TYR A 55 6.46 7.95 -1.41
C TYR A 55 5.83 7.44 -0.12
N ARG A 56 4.53 7.62 0.05
CA ARG A 56 3.75 6.98 1.11
C ARG A 56 3.00 5.76 0.57
N LEU A 57 3.28 4.61 1.17
CA LEU A 57 2.72 3.32 0.77
C LEU A 57 1.68 2.86 1.79
N CYS A 58 0.56 2.33 1.30
CA CYS A 58 -0.43 1.65 2.15
C CYS A 58 0.15 0.34 2.69
N ASN A 59 -0.45 -0.17 3.77
CA ASN A 59 -0.03 -1.42 4.43
C ASN A 59 0.20 -2.59 3.43
N ASP A 60 -0.65 -2.73 2.41
CA ASP A 60 -0.52 -3.80 1.42
C ASP A 60 0.74 -3.63 0.55
N CYS A 61 1.09 -2.39 0.18
CA CYS A 61 2.29 -2.09 -0.60
C CYS A 61 3.55 -2.13 0.27
N VAL A 62 3.44 -1.76 1.55
CA VAL A 62 4.51 -1.96 2.54
C VAL A 62 4.85 -3.45 2.64
N LEU A 63 3.86 -4.33 2.73
CA LEU A 63 4.09 -5.77 2.75
C LEU A 63 4.85 -6.25 1.51
N LEU A 64 4.52 -5.75 0.32
CA LEU A 64 5.24 -6.08 -0.91
C LEU A 64 6.68 -5.57 -0.86
N ALA A 65 6.90 -4.35 -0.37
CA ALA A 65 8.22 -3.75 -0.23
C ALA A 65 9.10 -4.57 0.73
N GLU A 66 8.65 -4.75 1.97
CA GLU A 66 9.40 -5.45 3.02
C GLU A 66 9.68 -6.91 2.64
N THR A 67 8.68 -7.60 2.07
CA THR A 67 8.88 -8.96 1.55
C THR A 67 9.86 -8.98 0.39
N GLY A 68 9.78 -8.01 -0.53
CA GLY A 68 10.69 -7.87 -1.65
C GLY A 68 12.14 -7.62 -1.21
N PHE A 69 12.35 -6.76 -0.22
CA PHE A 69 13.66 -6.51 0.40
C PHE A 69 14.19 -7.76 1.08
N ALA A 70 13.38 -8.42 1.92
CA ALA A 70 13.78 -9.61 2.66
C ALA A 70 14.12 -10.80 1.74
N LEU A 71 13.44 -10.92 0.59
CA LEU A 71 13.72 -11.94 -0.42
C LEU A 71 14.81 -11.53 -1.43
N GLY A 72 15.35 -10.31 -1.34
CA GLY A 72 16.33 -9.77 -2.29
C GLY A 72 15.80 -9.64 -3.73
N LYS A 73 14.48 -9.44 -3.89
CA LYS A 73 13.79 -9.29 -5.18
C LYS A 73 13.77 -7.85 -5.68
N ILE A 74 13.84 -6.89 -4.78
CA ILE A 74 13.97 -5.46 -5.07
C ILE A 74 15.15 -4.90 -4.27
N LYS A 75 15.82 -3.87 -4.79
CA LYS A 75 16.98 -3.23 -4.14
C LYS A 75 16.59 -1.98 -3.39
N ASP A 76 15.68 -1.21 -3.96
CA ASP A 76 15.15 0.01 -3.38
C ASP A 76 13.65 0.13 -3.68
N ILE A 77 13.05 1.21 -3.17
CA ILE A 77 11.61 1.44 -3.36
C ILE A 77 11.27 1.74 -4.82
N GLN A 78 12.20 2.31 -5.60
CA GLN A 78 11.95 2.67 -7.00
C GLN A 78 11.70 1.41 -7.84
N ASP A 79 12.45 0.33 -7.59
CA ASP A 79 12.22 -0.97 -8.23
C ASP A 79 10.76 -1.46 -8.04
N LEU A 80 10.17 -1.24 -6.86
CA LEU A 80 8.77 -1.59 -6.59
C LEU A 80 7.81 -0.64 -7.32
N MET A 81 8.10 0.67 -7.30
CA MET A 81 7.26 1.68 -7.97
C MET A 81 7.18 1.42 -9.47
N ASP A 82 8.32 1.14 -10.11
CA ASP A 82 8.41 0.81 -11.53
C ASP A 82 7.64 -0.48 -11.85
N ALA A 83 7.75 -1.50 -10.99
CA ALA A 83 7.00 -2.76 -11.15
C ALA A 83 5.48 -2.60 -10.95
N MET A 84 5.03 -1.52 -10.30
CA MET A 84 3.63 -1.28 -9.96
C MET A 84 2.98 -0.18 -10.80
N GLU A 85 3.74 0.48 -11.69
CA GLU A 85 3.29 1.63 -12.47
C GLU A 85 2.03 1.34 -13.30
N ASP A 86 2.00 0.22 -14.02
CA ASP A 86 0.84 -0.18 -14.83
C ASP A 86 -0.42 -0.35 -13.95
N LYS A 87 -0.28 -1.03 -12.81
CA LYS A 87 -1.39 -1.27 -11.88
C LYS A 87 -1.88 0.03 -11.24
N ARG A 88 -0.97 0.95 -10.92
CA ARG A 88 -1.32 2.28 -10.42
C ARG A 88 -2.10 3.06 -11.48
N LEU A 89 -1.64 3.04 -12.73
CA LEU A 89 -2.30 3.72 -13.85
C LEU A 89 -3.72 3.17 -14.08
N GLU A 90 -3.88 1.85 -14.05
CA GLU A 90 -5.19 1.20 -14.16
C GLU A 90 -6.17 1.68 -13.08
N GLU A 91 -5.73 1.77 -11.83
CA GLU A 91 -6.57 2.23 -10.72
C GLU A 91 -6.97 3.71 -10.89
N LEU A 92 -6.03 4.57 -11.29
CA LEU A 92 -6.30 5.98 -11.57
C LEU A 92 -7.31 6.14 -12.73
N CYS A 93 -7.15 5.36 -13.80
CA CYS A 93 -8.08 5.37 -14.92
C CYS A 93 -9.48 4.91 -14.50
N LYS A 94 -9.56 3.90 -13.62
CA LYS A 94 -10.83 3.42 -13.07
C LYS A 94 -11.52 4.50 -12.23
N PHE A 95 -10.78 5.17 -11.36
CA PHE A 95 -11.30 6.28 -10.56
C PHE A 95 -11.92 7.39 -11.43
N ILE A 96 -11.22 7.82 -12.48
CA ILE A 96 -11.70 8.84 -13.42
C ILE A 96 -13.03 8.41 -14.05
N LYS A 97 -13.10 7.17 -14.55
CA LYS A 97 -14.33 6.62 -15.16
C LYS A 97 -15.49 6.58 -14.16
N GLU A 98 -15.23 6.20 -12.91
CA GLU A 98 -16.25 6.17 -11.86
C GLU A 98 -16.73 7.58 -11.48
N GLU A 99 -15.86 8.59 -11.51
CA GLU A 99 -16.27 9.98 -11.33
C GLU A 99 -17.14 10.51 -12.47
N GLU A 100 -16.78 10.21 -13.72
CA GLU A 100 -17.57 10.61 -14.89
C GLU A 100 -18.98 10.02 -14.85
N VAL A 101 -19.09 8.73 -14.48
CA VAL A 101 -20.38 8.05 -14.29
C VAL A 101 -21.19 8.71 -13.17
N ARG A 102 -20.56 9.00 -12.01
CA ARG A 102 -21.23 9.68 -10.89
C ARG A 102 -21.76 11.06 -11.29
N LYS A 103 -20.97 11.87 -12.00
CA LYS A 103 -21.40 13.18 -12.50
C LYS A 103 -22.60 13.06 -13.43
N THR A 104 -22.55 12.14 -14.37
CA THR A 104 -23.65 11.89 -15.32
C THR A 104 -24.93 11.42 -14.62
N GLN A 105 -24.83 10.67 -13.52
CA GLN A 105 -25.99 10.21 -12.74
C GLN A 105 -26.59 11.30 -11.84
N MET A 106 -25.81 12.32 -11.45
CA MET A 106 -26.30 13.45 -10.66
C MET A 106 -26.94 14.56 -11.51
N GLU A 107 -26.63 14.59 -12.81
CA GLU A 107 -27.16 15.56 -13.77
C GLU A 107 -28.48 15.13 -14.45
N ASN A 108 -28.94 13.89 -14.19
CA ASN A 108 -30.22 13.32 -14.68
C ASN A 108 -31.21 13.11 -13.53
#